data_AF-A0A2A4CL70-F1
#
_entry.id   AF-A0A2A4CL70-F1
#
_cell.length_a   1.000
_cell.length_b   1.000
_cell.length_c   1.000
_cell.angle_alpha   90.00
_cell.angle_beta   90.00
_cell.angle_gamma   90.00
#
_symmetry.space_group_name_H-M   'P 1'
#
loop_
_entity.id
_entity.type
_entity.pdbx_description
1 polymer ?
#
loop_
_entity_poly.entity_id
_entity_poly.type
_entity_poly.pdbx_seq_one_letter_code
_entity_poly.pdbx_strand_id
1 'polypeptide(L)'
;MTEPHTIALIVDPECGERIREVAAGVRHTWVVTSDVNDAVVERIWRESRLVRTFGAEGGVTRFDRHGDDPASWCDSILDAIEDHHGSLTRQHGYTALDVRGVALSARLRSALVECGFSVFTPTNEGFVAGK
;
A
#
# COMPACT_ATOMS: atom_id res chain seq x y z
N MET A 1 6.43 -21.64 3.47
CA MET A 1 6.74 -20.19 3.33
C MET A 1 5.64 -19.47 4.04
N THR A 2 5.96 -18.62 5.02
CA THR A 2 4.98 -17.73 5.65
C THR A 2 4.45 -16.77 4.61
N GLU A 3 3.13 -16.66 4.48
CA GLU A 3 2.49 -15.69 3.59
C GLU A 3 2.99 -14.28 3.94
N PRO A 4 3.23 -13.40 2.95
CA PRO A 4 3.56 -12.02 3.24
C PRO A 4 2.37 -11.37 3.98
N HIS A 5 2.61 -10.90 5.21
CA HIS A 5 1.62 -10.15 5.99
C HIS A 5 1.76 -8.63 5.83
N THR A 6 2.51 -8.20 4.82
CA THR A 6 2.76 -6.79 4.51
C THR A 6 1.81 -6.29 3.44
N ILE A 7 1.26 -5.10 3.65
CA ILE A 7 0.58 -4.30 2.62
C ILE A 7 1.52 -3.18 2.19
N ALA A 8 1.63 -2.91 0.89
CA ALA A 8 2.30 -1.71 0.41
C ALA A 8 1.30 -0.60 0.13
N LEU A 9 1.66 0.63 0.51
CA LEU A 9 0.94 1.86 0.21
C LEU A 9 1.89 2.82 -0.53
N ILE A 10 1.66 2.97 -1.82
CA ILE A 10 2.46 3.81 -2.70
C ILE A 10 1.72 5.13 -2.91
N VAL A 11 2.21 6.19 -2.29
CA VAL A 11 1.74 7.57 -2.47
C VAL A 11 2.67 8.40 -3.37
N ASP A 12 3.73 7.78 -3.92
CA ASP A 12 4.59 8.34 -4.95
C ASP A 12 3.87 8.32 -6.32
N PRO A 13 3.50 9.48 -6.90
CA PRO A 13 2.87 9.53 -8.21
C PRO A 13 3.81 9.13 -9.35
N GLU A 14 5.12 9.03 -9.11
CA GLU A 14 6.14 8.66 -10.09
C GLU A 14 6.72 7.26 -9.82
N CYS A 15 6.01 6.42 -9.08
CA CYS A 15 6.47 5.07 -8.76
C CYS A 15 6.67 4.22 -10.04
N GLY A 16 5.68 4.25 -10.95
CA GLY A 16 5.76 3.63 -12.26
C GLY A 16 6.06 2.14 -12.20
N GLU A 17 7.02 1.66 -13.01
CA GLU A 17 7.32 0.21 -13.11
C GLU A 17 7.77 -0.41 -11.78
N ARG A 18 8.29 0.38 -10.83
CA ARG A 18 8.66 -0.11 -9.48
C ARG A 18 7.47 -0.74 -8.75
N ILE A 19 6.23 -0.37 -9.09
CA ILE A 19 5.01 -0.99 -8.56
C ILE A 19 5.05 -2.52 -8.69
N ARG A 20 5.59 -3.04 -9.80
CA ARG A 20 5.66 -4.51 -10.03
C ARG A 20 6.57 -5.21 -9.06
N GLU A 21 7.73 -4.60 -8.78
CA GLU A 21 8.70 -5.13 -7.82
C GLU A 21 8.12 -5.14 -6.41
N VAL A 22 7.42 -4.06 -6.04
CA VAL A 22 6.72 -3.96 -4.75
C VAL A 22 5.63 -5.03 -4.65
N ALA A 23 4.75 -5.11 -5.65
CA ALA A 23 3.61 -6.02 -5.65
C ALA A 23 4.02 -7.50 -5.59
N ALA A 24 5.19 -7.85 -6.11
CA ALA A 24 5.73 -9.22 -6.04
C ALA A 24 6.19 -9.61 -4.62
N GLY A 25 6.50 -8.64 -3.75
CA GLY A 25 7.03 -8.87 -2.41
C GLY A 25 6.01 -8.73 -1.27
N VAL A 26 4.78 -8.33 -1.56
CA VAL A 26 3.76 -8.02 -0.56
C VAL A 26 2.43 -8.70 -0.87
N ARG A 27 1.54 -8.73 0.11
CA ARG A 27 0.22 -9.36 -0.04
C ARG A 27 -0.69 -8.60 -0.99
N HIS A 28 -0.65 -7.27 -0.89
CA HIS A 28 -1.46 -6.34 -1.69
C HIS A 28 -0.77 -4.98 -1.74
N THR A 29 -0.93 -4.30 -2.86
CA THR A 29 -0.38 -2.96 -3.08
C THR A 29 -1.49 -1.97 -3.38
N TRP A 30 -1.56 -0.89 -2.60
CA TRP A 30 -2.41 0.27 -2.84
C TRP A 30 -1.59 1.36 -3.48
N VAL A 31 -2.05 1.92 -4.60
CA VAL A 31 -1.29 2.87 -5.42
C VAL A 31 -2.11 4.12 -5.68
N VAL A 32 -1.52 5.29 -5.43
CA VAL A 32 -2.14 6.56 -5.74
C VAL A 32 -2.28 6.76 -7.25
N THR A 33 -3.40 7.31 -7.69
CA THR A 33 -3.62 7.60 -9.11
C THR A 33 -2.64 8.65 -9.65
N SER A 34 -2.12 8.38 -10.84
CA SER A 34 -1.28 9.28 -11.65
C SER A 34 -1.17 8.69 -13.06
N ASP A 35 -0.92 9.52 -14.08
CA ASP A 35 -0.72 9.02 -15.45
C ASP A 35 0.36 7.91 -15.53
N VAL A 36 1.43 8.06 -14.73
CA VAL A 36 2.55 7.12 -14.67
C VAL A 36 2.15 5.81 -13.99
N ASN A 37 1.49 5.87 -12.83
CA ASN A 37 1.10 4.69 -12.07
C ASN A 37 -0.07 3.96 -12.76
N ASP A 38 -1.05 4.71 -13.26
CA ASP A 38 -2.27 4.17 -13.88
C ASP A 38 -1.94 3.30 -15.09
N ALA A 39 -1.03 3.78 -15.96
CA ALA A 39 -0.56 3.00 -17.11
C ALA A 39 0.06 1.65 -16.71
N VAL A 40 0.78 1.59 -15.59
CA VAL A 40 1.40 0.36 -15.08
C VAL A 40 0.36 -0.55 -14.44
N VAL A 41 -0.52 0.00 -13.59
CA VAL A 41 -1.56 -0.79 -12.93
C VAL A 41 -2.55 -1.37 -13.94
N GLU A 42 -2.92 -0.64 -14.99
CA GLU A 42 -3.71 -1.18 -16.10
C GLU A 42 -3.04 -2.38 -16.78
N ARG A 43 -1.72 -2.30 -16.96
CA ARG A 43 -0.96 -3.38 -17.57
C ARG A 43 -0.92 -4.61 -16.67
N ILE A 44 -0.64 -4.42 -15.37
CA ILE A 44 -0.69 -5.49 -14.37
C ILE A 44 -2.05 -6.17 -14.40
N TRP A 45 -3.14 -5.41 -14.32
CA TRP A 45 -4.49 -5.97 -14.36
C TRP A 45 -4.74 -6.77 -15.63
N ARG A 46 -4.38 -6.23 -16.80
CA ARG A 46 -4.53 -6.92 -18.09
C ARG A 46 -3.79 -8.25 -18.11
N GLU A 47 -2.55 -8.27 -17.64
CA GLU A 47 -1.72 -9.47 -17.52
C GLU A 47 -2.36 -10.49 -16.56
N SER A 48 -2.82 -10.07 -15.39
CA SER A 48 -3.52 -10.95 -14.44
C SER A 48 -4.81 -11.56 -15.03
N ARG A 49 -5.56 -10.82 -15.86
CA ARG A 49 -6.75 -11.35 -16.53
C ARG A 49 -6.41 -12.49 -17.49
N LEU A 50 -5.30 -12.35 -18.22
CA LEU A 50 -4.83 -13.36 -19.18
C LEU A 50 -4.41 -14.65 -18.48
N VAL A 51 -3.80 -14.55 -17.29
CA VAL A 51 -3.34 -15.72 -16.50
C VAL A 51 -4.44 -16.25 -15.56
N ARG A 52 -5.61 -15.59 -15.49
CA ARG A 52 -6.75 -15.92 -14.61
C ARG A 52 -6.40 -16.00 -13.11
N THR A 53 -5.44 -15.21 -12.66
CA THR A 53 -4.98 -15.17 -11.26
C THR A 53 -5.76 -14.17 -10.39
N PHE A 54 -7.03 -13.92 -10.71
CA PHE A 54 -7.87 -12.98 -9.96
C PHE A 54 -7.98 -13.38 -8.49
N GLY A 55 -7.64 -12.46 -7.58
CA GLY A 55 -7.72 -12.68 -6.13
C GLY A 55 -6.53 -13.44 -5.53
N ALA A 56 -5.48 -13.76 -6.30
CA ALA A 56 -4.23 -14.26 -5.75
C ALA A 56 -3.48 -13.17 -4.95
N GLU A 57 -2.60 -13.59 -4.03
CA GLU A 57 -1.65 -12.71 -3.37
C GLU A 57 -0.85 -11.87 -4.39
N GLY A 58 -0.54 -10.61 -4.05
CA GLY A 58 0.13 -9.66 -4.95
C GLY A 58 -0.82 -8.79 -5.78
N GLY A 59 -2.09 -8.65 -5.36
CA GLY A 59 -3.07 -7.78 -6.01
C GLY A 59 -2.69 -6.29 -5.92
N VAL A 60 -3.12 -5.51 -6.92
CA VAL A 60 -2.90 -4.06 -6.96
C VAL A 60 -4.24 -3.32 -7.03
N THR A 61 -4.46 -2.36 -6.12
CA THR A 61 -5.62 -1.47 -6.09
C THR A 61 -5.18 -0.03 -6.27
N ARG A 62 -5.94 0.76 -7.04
CA ARG A 62 -5.73 2.21 -7.13
C ARG A 62 -6.62 2.95 -6.15
N PHE A 63 -6.15 4.10 -5.70
CA PHE A 63 -6.97 5.04 -4.94
C PHE A 63 -6.69 6.49 -5.37
N ASP A 64 -7.72 7.33 -5.25
CA ASP A 64 -7.64 8.73 -5.64
C ASP A 64 -6.92 9.58 -4.60
N ARG A 65 -6.27 10.65 -5.07
CA ARG A 65 -5.65 11.66 -4.19
C ARG A 65 -6.72 12.40 -3.41
N HIS A 66 -6.58 12.45 -2.10
CA HIS A 66 -7.46 13.24 -1.24
C HIS A 66 -6.67 14.14 -0.28
N GLY A 67 -6.85 15.46 -0.42
CA GLY A 67 -6.02 16.47 0.26
C GLY A 67 -4.87 16.98 -0.62
N ASP A 68 -4.06 17.88 -0.06
CA ASP A 68 -3.13 18.70 -0.83
C ASP A 68 -1.73 18.09 -1.01
N ASP A 69 -1.37 17.11 -0.18
CA ASP A 69 0.00 16.59 -0.08
C ASP A 69 0.05 15.07 0.09
N PRO A 70 1.18 14.40 -0.19
CA PRO A 70 1.32 12.95 -0.07
C PRO A 70 1.01 12.38 1.32
N ALA A 71 1.25 13.13 2.39
CA ALA A 71 0.87 12.68 3.73
C ALA A 71 -0.65 12.69 3.89
N SER A 72 -1.35 13.69 3.35
CA SER A 72 -2.82 13.70 3.34
C SER A 72 -3.40 12.56 2.48
N TRP A 73 -2.79 12.24 1.34
CA TRP A 73 -3.21 11.09 0.52
C TRP A 73 -3.01 9.77 1.26
N CYS A 74 -1.87 9.61 1.93
CA CYS A 74 -1.55 8.44 2.75
C CYS A 74 -2.55 8.27 3.90
N ASP A 75 -2.85 9.35 4.63
CA ASP A 75 -3.80 9.39 5.75
C ASP A 75 -5.21 8.99 5.31
N SER A 76 -5.67 9.54 4.18
CA SER A 76 -7.04 9.36 3.68
C SER A 76 -7.45 7.92 3.32
N ILE A 77 -6.48 7.02 3.13
CA ILE A 77 -6.73 5.64 2.68
C ILE A 77 -6.50 4.60 3.79
N LEU A 78 -6.01 5.01 4.97
CA LEU A 78 -5.70 4.07 6.06
C LEU A 78 -6.92 3.27 6.51
N ASP A 79 -8.07 3.92 6.67
CA ASP A 79 -9.33 3.26 7.06
C ASP A 79 -9.76 2.20 6.03
N ALA A 80 -9.66 2.51 4.74
CA ALA A 80 -10.00 1.56 3.68
C ALA A 80 -9.05 0.34 3.65
N ILE A 81 -7.76 0.54 3.97
CA ILE A 81 -6.79 -0.54 4.10
C ILE A 81 -7.13 -1.43 5.30
N GLU A 82 -7.45 -0.84 6.46
CA GLU A 82 -7.83 -1.59 7.65
C GLU A 82 -9.14 -2.36 7.43
N ASP A 83 -10.15 -1.74 6.80
CA ASP A 83 -11.39 -2.41 6.43
C ASP A 83 -11.14 -3.60 5.49
N HIS A 84 -10.20 -3.47 4.55
CA HIS A 84 -9.94 -4.53 3.57
C HIS A 84 -9.03 -5.67 4.09
N HIS A 85 -8.05 -5.34 4.94
CA HIS A 85 -6.96 -6.26 5.31
C HIS A 85 -6.77 -6.48 6.81
N GLY A 86 -7.51 -5.75 7.65
CA GLY A 86 -7.44 -5.80 9.10
C GLY A 86 -7.86 -7.13 9.72
N SER A 87 -7.64 -7.25 11.02
CA SER A 87 -7.91 -8.50 11.76
C SER A 87 -9.41 -8.82 11.85
N LEU A 88 -10.28 -7.82 11.69
CA LEU A 88 -11.73 -8.01 11.67
C LEU A 88 -12.21 -8.70 10.39
N THR A 89 -11.47 -8.57 9.28
CA THR A 89 -11.89 -9.09 7.99
C THR A 89 -11.15 -10.36 7.57
N ARG A 90 -9.97 -10.63 8.14
CA ARG A 90 -9.24 -11.88 7.90
C ARG A 90 -8.63 -12.46 9.18
N GLN A 91 -8.76 -13.77 9.36
CA GLN A 91 -7.93 -14.53 10.32
C GLN A 91 -6.46 -14.28 9.94
N HIS A 92 -5.72 -13.58 10.82
CA HIS A 92 -4.38 -13.04 10.55
C HIS A 92 -4.40 -11.84 9.58
N GLY A 93 -4.93 -10.72 10.08
CA GLY A 93 -4.79 -9.41 9.44
C GLY A 93 -3.32 -9.06 9.16
N TYR A 94 -3.12 -8.04 8.33
CA TYR A 94 -1.77 -7.59 8.01
C TYR A 94 -1.03 -7.05 9.25
N THR A 95 0.28 -7.25 9.29
CA THR A 95 1.14 -6.89 10.43
C THR A 95 2.10 -5.75 10.12
N ALA A 96 2.29 -5.42 8.84
CA ALA A 96 3.17 -4.35 8.40
C ALA A 96 2.60 -3.55 7.22
N LEU A 97 2.83 -2.24 7.22
CA LEU A 97 2.53 -1.32 6.13
C LEU A 97 3.84 -0.72 5.59
N ASP A 98 4.19 -1.02 4.34
CA ASP A 98 5.31 -0.42 3.62
C ASP A 98 4.82 0.81 2.86
N VAL A 99 5.11 2.01 3.37
CA VAL A 99 4.67 3.29 2.80
C VAL A 99 5.79 3.89 1.96
N ARG A 100 5.48 4.25 0.71
CA ARG A 100 6.43 4.80 -0.25
C ARG A 100 5.95 6.12 -0.86
N GLY A 101 6.86 7.07 -1.05
CA GLY A 101 6.57 8.40 -1.60
C GLY A 101 6.37 9.50 -0.57
N VAL A 102 6.46 9.18 0.72
CA VAL A 102 6.36 10.17 1.80
C VAL A 102 7.19 9.74 3.00
N ALA A 103 7.92 10.69 3.60
CA ALA A 103 8.65 10.44 4.83
C ALA A 103 7.70 10.37 6.04
N LEU A 104 8.08 9.63 7.08
CA LEU A 104 7.31 9.56 8.31
C LEU A 104 7.31 10.92 9.03
N SER A 105 6.17 11.61 8.97
CA SER A 105 5.94 12.85 9.71
C SER A 105 5.28 12.57 11.08
N ALA A 106 5.31 13.55 11.98
CA ALA A 106 4.61 13.44 13.26
C ALA A 106 3.10 13.21 13.09
N ARG A 107 2.48 13.88 12.09
CA ARG A 107 1.06 13.70 11.74
C ARG A 107 0.76 12.26 11.32
N LEU A 108 1.53 11.73 10.35
CA LEU A 108 1.35 10.36 9.89
C LEU A 108 1.57 9.34 11.00
N ARG A 109 2.58 9.57 11.83
CA ARG A 109 2.84 8.70 12.98
C ARG A 109 1.65 8.64 13.93
N SER A 110 1.01 9.78 14.23
CA SER A 110 -0.19 9.81 15.06
C SER A 110 -1.34 8.99 14.45
N ALA A 111 -1.66 9.19 13.17
CA ALA A 111 -2.70 8.42 12.48
C ALA A 111 -2.40 6.91 12.47
N LEU A 112 -1.15 6.52 12.19
CA LEU A 112 -0.75 5.12 12.21
C LEU A 112 -0.83 4.49 13.61
N VAL A 113 -0.54 5.24 14.67
CA VAL A 113 -0.74 4.75 16.05
C VAL A 113 -2.21 4.48 16.33
N GLU A 114 -3.13 5.30 15.81
CA GLU A 114 -4.58 5.06 15.91
C GLU A 114 -5.01 3.79 15.18
N CYS A 115 -4.35 3.45 14.07
CA CYS A 115 -4.50 2.16 13.37
C CYS A 115 -3.79 0.97 14.06
N GLY A 116 -3.17 1.18 15.23
CA GLY A 116 -2.52 0.14 16.02
C GLY A 116 -1.06 -0.16 15.65
N PHE A 117 -0.39 0.69 14.87
CA PHE A 117 1.04 0.54 14.59
C PHE A 117 1.89 1.05 15.76
N SER A 118 2.94 0.30 16.10
CA SER A 118 3.82 0.59 17.24
C SER A 118 5.29 0.72 16.85
N VAL A 119 5.71 0.06 15.76
CA VAL A 119 7.09 0.06 15.26
C VAL A 119 7.18 0.87 13.98
N PHE A 120 8.19 1.74 13.86
CA PHE A 120 8.37 2.61 12.71
C PHE A 120 9.83 2.62 12.26
N THR A 121 10.08 2.25 11.02
CA THR A 121 11.42 2.17 10.43
C THR A 121 11.48 3.02 9.16
N PRO A 122 12.19 4.17 9.18
CA PRO A 122 12.41 4.97 7.97
C PRO A 122 13.16 4.19 6.89
N THR A 123 12.85 4.48 5.63
CA THR A 123 13.55 3.94 4.46
C THR A 123 13.95 5.08 3.51
N ASN A 124 14.73 4.78 2.47
CA ASN A 124 15.10 5.78 1.46
C ASN A 124 13.89 6.23 0.60
N GLU A 125 12.83 5.42 0.55
CA GLU A 125 11.65 5.68 -0.28
C GLU A 125 10.42 6.07 0.55
N GLY A 126 10.51 6.05 1.88
CA GLY A 126 9.42 6.32 2.80
C GLY A 126 9.67 5.70 4.18
N PHE A 127 8.81 4.79 4.61
CA PHE A 127 8.94 4.08 5.90
C PHE A 127 8.13 2.78 5.94
N VAL A 128 8.49 1.90 6.87
CA VAL A 128 7.69 0.72 7.22
C VAL A 128 7.11 0.90 8.61
N ALA A 129 5.81 0.67 8.77
CA ALA A 129 5.12 0.63 10.06
C ALA A 129 4.73 -0.82 10.41
N GLY A 130 4.98 -1.26 11.63
CA GLY A 130 4.62 -2.60 12.14
C GLY A 130 3.67 -2.51 13.34
N LYS A 131 2.70 -3.44 13.43
CA LYS A 131 1.78 -3.57 14.57
C LYS A 131 2.48 -4.22 15.77
#